data_AF-A0A443Q852-F1
#
_entry.id   AF-A0A443Q852-F1
#
_cell.length_a   1.000
_cell.length_b   1.000
_cell.length_c   1.000
_cell.angle_alpha   90.00
_cell.angle_beta   90.00
_cell.angle_gamma   90.00
#
_symmetry.space_group_name_H-M   'P 1'
#
loop_
_entity.id
_entity.type
_entity.pdbx_description
1 polymer ?
#
loop_
_entity_poly.entity_id
_entity_poly.type
_entity_poly.pdbx_seq_one_letter_code
_entity_poly.pdbx_strand_id
1 'polypeptide(L)'
;MNNKFSKILIKCENEIVDDFEAANILAEYFQSTFTCDSNDSSDLLSNLNCTDAEIEIDENVLLNKLQKINSRKSFDKNDISPYLLKNCSSPLIKPLCLLFNQSLKTGIVPEIWRTG
;
A
#
# COMPACT_ATOMS: atom_id res chain seq x y z
N MET A 1 -8.51 -1.40 41.95
CA MET A 1 -8.43 -1.11 40.49
C MET A 1 -9.01 -2.31 39.77
N ASN A 2 -10.27 -2.22 39.37
CA ASN A 2 -10.99 -3.30 38.70
C ASN A 2 -10.70 -3.20 37.19
N ASN A 3 -9.71 -3.95 36.71
CA ASN A 3 -9.50 -4.12 35.27
C ASN A 3 -10.64 -4.99 34.72
N LYS A 4 -11.69 -4.30 34.26
CA LYS A 4 -12.83 -4.89 33.55
C LYS A 4 -12.39 -5.17 32.11
N PHE A 5 -11.49 -6.12 31.91
CA PHE A 5 -11.29 -6.70 30.59
C PHE A 5 -12.49 -7.60 30.31
N SER A 6 -13.23 -7.21 29.28
CA SER A 6 -14.37 -7.96 28.75
C SER A 6 -13.87 -9.32 28.26
N LYS A 7 -14.11 -10.36 29.06
CA LYS A 7 -13.93 -11.76 28.67
C LYS A 7 -14.54 -11.98 27.28
N ILE A 8 -13.71 -12.41 26.34
CA ILE A 8 -14.14 -12.73 24.99
C ILE A 8 -15.04 -13.96 25.07
N LEU A 9 -16.34 -13.78 24.82
CA LEU A 9 -17.28 -14.89 24.67
C LEU A 9 -17.13 -15.43 23.24
N ILE A 10 -16.25 -16.39 23.04
CA ILE A 10 -16.29 -17.20 21.83
C ILE A 10 -17.50 -18.12 21.96
N LYS A 11 -18.45 -18.02 21.02
CA LYS A 11 -19.64 -18.87 20.99
C LYS A 11 -19.28 -20.28 20.51
N CYS A 12 -18.53 -21.01 21.32
CA CYS A 12 -18.62 -22.46 21.40
C CYS A 12 -19.16 -22.78 22.79
N GLU A 13 -20.41 -23.23 22.84
CA GLU A 13 -21.00 -23.93 24.00
C GLU A 13 -21.01 -23.19 25.36
N ASN A 14 -21.11 -21.86 25.37
CA ASN A 14 -21.33 -21.03 26.57
C ASN A 14 -20.22 -21.06 27.65
N GLU A 15 -18.98 -21.42 27.29
CA GLU A 15 -17.87 -21.33 28.24
C GLU A 15 -17.16 -19.98 28.19
N ILE A 16 -16.78 -19.50 29.38
CA ILE A 16 -16.01 -18.27 29.55
C ILE A 16 -14.53 -18.65 29.45
N VAL A 17 -13.92 -18.37 28.31
CA VAL A 17 -12.53 -18.73 28.01
C VAL A 17 -11.60 -17.56 28.34
N ASP A 18 -10.40 -17.84 28.84
CA ASP A 18 -9.35 -16.83 29.06
C ASP A 18 -8.80 -16.29 27.72
N ASP A 19 -8.24 -15.08 27.73
CA ASP A 19 -7.77 -14.41 26.51
C ASP A 19 -6.71 -15.25 25.75
N PHE A 20 -5.85 -15.97 26.47
CA PHE A 20 -4.84 -16.83 25.87
C PHE A 20 -5.45 -18.04 25.15
N GLU A 21 -6.42 -18.68 25.79
CA GLU A 21 -7.07 -19.87 25.27
C GLU A 21 -8.01 -19.50 24.10
N ALA A 22 -8.64 -18.33 24.16
CA ALA A 22 -9.38 -17.74 23.04
C ALA A 22 -8.50 -17.50 21.81
N ALA A 23 -7.27 -17.01 21.99
CA ALA A 23 -6.32 -16.82 20.91
C ALA A 23 -5.91 -18.14 20.24
N ASN A 24 -5.69 -19.19 21.04
CA ASN A 24 -5.38 -20.53 20.51
C ASN A 24 -6.55 -21.14 19.72
N ILE A 25 -7.78 -21.07 20.25
CA ILE A 25 -8.98 -21.58 19.56
C ILE A 25 -9.17 -20.88 18.21
N LEU A 26 -8.97 -19.56 18.18
CA LEU A 26 -9.03 -18.80 16.93
C LEU A 26 -7.93 -19.22 15.96
N ALA A 27 -6.69 -19.36 16.44
CA ALA A 27 -5.56 -19.79 15.61
C ALA A 27 -5.82 -21.17 14.97
N GLU A 28 -6.30 -22.14 15.75
CA GLU A 28 -6.67 -23.48 15.26
C GLU A 28 -7.83 -23.44 14.26
N TYR A 29 -8.87 -22.65 14.54
CA TYR A 29 -9.99 -22.48 13.63
C TYR A 29 -9.55 -21.88 12.28
N PHE A 30 -8.77 -20.80 12.30
CA PHE A 30 -8.26 -20.19 11.08
C PHE A 30 -7.33 -21.12 10.31
N GLN A 31 -6.50 -21.91 11.02
CA GLN A 31 -5.66 -22.92 10.37
C GLN A 31 -6.49 -24.02 9.72
N SER A 32 -7.55 -24.51 10.38
CA SER A 32 -8.39 -25.60 9.86
C SER A 32 -9.28 -25.18 8.68
N THR A 33 -9.68 -23.91 8.63
CA THR A 33 -10.47 -23.33 7.54
C THR A 33 -9.60 -22.78 6.41
N PHE A 34 -8.28 -22.71 6.60
CA PHE A 34 -7.36 -22.33 5.56
C PHE A 34 -7.25 -23.44 4.52
N THR A 35 -7.95 -23.29 3.40
CA THR A 35 -7.71 -24.09 2.21
C THR A 35 -6.42 -23.59 1.58
N CYS A 36 -5.34 -24.35 1.74
CA CYS A 36 -4.14 -24.16 0.94
C CYS A 36 -4.50 -24.58 -0.48
N ASP A 37 -4.77 -23.60 -1.36
CA ASP A 37 -4.84 -23.83 -2.80
C ASP A 37 -3.43 -24.23 -3.25
N SER A 38 -3.12 -25.52 -3.13
CA SER A 38 -1.90 -26.14 -3.64
C SER A 38 -1.97 -26.35 -5.15
N ASN A 39 -2.80 -25.58 -5.84
CA ASN A 39 -2.68 -25.42 -7.28
C ASN A 39 -1.74 -24.26 -7.50
N ASP A 40 -0.56 -24.61 -7.98
CA ASP A 40 0.44 -23.76 -8.58
C ASP A 40 0.01 -22.29 -8.72
N SER A 41 0.73 -21.42 -8.02
CA SER A 41 0.79 -19.97 -8.30
C SER A 41 0.98 -19.60 -9.79
N SER A 42 1.25 -20.59 -10.64
CA SER A 42 1.29 -20.49 -12.10
C SER A 42 -0.07 -20.22 -12.75
N ASP A 43 -1.20 -20.66 -12.19
CA ASP A 43 -2.53 -20.45 -12.80
C ASP A 43 -3.17 -19.08 -12.51
N LEU A 44 -2.72 -18.40 -11.45
CA LEU A 44 -3.04 -16.99 -11.22
C LEU A 44 -2.24 -16.08 -12.16
N LEU A 45 -1.02 -16.49 -12.53
CA LEU A 45 -0.17 -15.78 -13.49
C LEU A 45 -0.63 -16.00 -14.94
N SER A 46 -1.14 -17.18 -15.29
CA SER A 46 -1.56 -17.50 -16.67
C SER A 46 -2.78 -16.70 -17.15
N ASN A 47 -3.61 -16.20 -16.21
CA ASN A 47 -4.73 -15.31 -16.50
C ASN A 47 -4.38 -13.82 -16.45
N LEU A 48 -3.14 -13.48 -16.09
CA LEU A 48 -2.60 -12.15 -16.35
C LEU A 48 -2.21 -12.10 -17.82
N ASN A 49 -3.21 -11.95 -18.68
CA ASN A 49 -3.03 -11.21 -19.93
C ASN A 49 -2.76 -9.73 -19.58
N CYS A 50 -1.73 -9.48 -18.76
CA CYS A 50 -1.02 -8.22 -18.80
C CYS A 50 -0.25 -8.24 -20.11
N THR A 51 -0.97 -7.94 -21.20
CA THR A 51 -0.33 -7.28 -22.33
C THR A 51 0.54 -6.18 -21.72
N ASP A 52 1.80 -6.08 -22.17
CA ASP A 52 2.73 -4.98 -21.88
C ASP A 52 2.05 -3.63 -22.16
N ALA A 53 1.15 -3.22 -21.27
CA ALA A 53 0.50 -1.95 -21.32
C ALA A 53 1.63 -1.00 -21.00
N GLU A 54 2.14 -0.31 -22.02
CA GLU A 54 3.14 0.72 -21.86
C GLU A 54 2.47 1.83 -21.05
N ILE A 55 2.62 1.77 -19.72
CA ILE A 55 2.10 2.79 -18.82
C ILE A 55 2.97 4.02 -19.03
N GLU A 56 2.42 5.00 -19.72
CA GLU A 56 3.03 6.32 -19.90
C GLU A 56 2.25 7.36 -19.09
N ILE A 57 2.99 8.15 -18.31
CA ILE A 57 2.46 9.29 -17.59
C ILE A 57 2.40 10.48 -18.55
N ASP A 58 1.20 11.02 -18.73
CA ASP A 58 0.96 12.26 -19.47
C ASP A 58 1.32 13.49 -18.63
N GLU A 59 2.04 14.44 -19.24
CA GLU A 59 2.43 15.72 -18.65
C GLU A 59 1.23 16.52 -18.11
N ASN A 60 0.09 16.51 -18.81
CA ASN A 60 -1.14 17.20 -18.41
C ASN A 60 -1.74 16.56 -17.15
N VAL A 61 -1.73 15.23 -17.07
CA VAL A 61 -2.20 14.51 -15.89
C VAL A 61 -1.29 14.81 -14.70
N LEU A 62 0.01 14.80 -14.92
CA LEU A 62 1.00 15.12 -13.89
C LEU A 62 0.88 16.57 -13.40
N LEU A 63 0.71 17.52 -14.31
CA LEU A 63 0.49 18.93 -13.98
C LEU A 63 -0.75 19.12 -13.09
N ASN A 64 -1.87 18.50 -13.49
CA ASN A 64 -3.11 18.54 -12.72
C ASN A 64 -2.94 17.97 -11.31
N LYS A 65 -2.09 16.94 -11.14
CA LYS A 65 -1.76 16.38 -9.83
C LYS A 65 -0.90 17.33 -9.00
N LEU A 66 0.14 17.93 -9.59
CA LEU A 66 1.03 18.88 -8.92
C LEU A 66 0.26 20.12 -8.42
N GLN A 67 -0.67 20.65 -9.21
CA GLN A 67 -1.47 21.81 -8.81
C GLN A 67 -2.44 21.51 -7.65
N LYS A 68 -2.88 20.26 -7.51
CA LYS A 68 -3.77 19.79 -6.44
C LYS A 68 -3.05 19.45 -5.14
N ILE A 69 -1.72 19.50 -5.11
CA ILE A 69 -0.94 19.31 -3.88
C ILE A 69 -1.36 20.34 -2.83
N ASN A 70 -1.53 19.87 -1.59
CA ASN A 70 -1.78 20.75 -0.45
C ASN A 70 -0.46 21.40 -0.03
N SER A 71 -0.31 22.69 -0.36
CA SER A 71 0.89 23.48 -0.06
C SER A 71 1.13 23.71 1.43
N ARG A 72 0.14 23.43 2.30
CA ARG A 72 0.23 23.60 3.76
C ARG A 72 0.62 22.32 4.51
N LYS A 73 0.78 21.18 3.82
CA LYS A 73 1.27 19.97 4.48
C LYS A 73 2.73 20.17 4.86
N SER A 74 3.03 19.95 6.14
CA SER A 74 4.41 19.80 6.61
C SER A 74 5.01 18.58 5.94
N PHE A 75 6.20 18.72 5.36
CA PHE A 75 6.97 17.62 4.81
C PHE A 75 8.07 17.30 5.81
N ASP A 76 8.13 16.05 6.25
CA ASP A 76 9.17 15.64 7.19
C ASP A 76 10.47 15.39 6.42
N LYS A 77 11.53 16.06 6.88
CA LYS A 77 12.97 15.82 6.69
C LYS A 77 13.59 15.67 5.28
N ASN A 78 12.84 15.52 4.20
CA ASN A 78 13.39 15.26 2.86
C ASN A 78 12.95 16.32 1.82
N ASP A 79 13.41 17.55 2.07
CA ASP A 79 13.88 18.63 1.17
C ASP A 79 13.10 19.15 -0.04
N ILE A 80 11.89 18.67 -0.36
CA ILE A 80 11.06 19.33 -1.38
C ILE A 80 9.73 19.80 -0.80
N SER A 81 9.62 21.11 -0.61
CA SER A 81 8.39 21.72 -0.13
C SER A 81 7.23 21.48 -1.11
N PRO A 82 6.05 21.03 -0.64
CA PRO A 82 4.82 20.97 -1.43
C PRO A 82 4.46 22.30 -2.10
N TYR A 83 4.86 23.42 -1.48
CA TYR A 83 4.72 24.76 -2.03
C TYR A 83 5.55 24.94 -3.31
N LEU A 84 6.81 24.46 -3.33
CA LEU A 84 7.67 24.50 -4.51
C LEU A 84 7.14 23.60 -5.61
N LEU A 85 6.73 22.36 -5.31
CA LEU A 85 6.17 21.45 -6.31
C LEU A 85 4.93 22.04 -7.00
N LYS A 86 4.09 22.74 -6.24
CA LYS A 86 2.88 23.39 -6.77
C LYS A 86 3.21 24.60 -7.62
N ASN A 87 4.02 25.52 -7.11
CA ASN A 87 4.31 26.80 -7.77
C ASN A 87 5.33 26.68 -8.90
N CYS A 88 6.26 25.73 -8.81
CA CYS A 88 7.21 25.40 -9.85
C CYS A 88 6.74 24.22 -10.72
N SER A 89 5.43 23.92 -10.73
CA SER A 89 4.90 22.81 -11.52
C SER A 89 5.26 22.94 -13.00
N SER A 90 5.05 24.10 -13.62
CA SER A 90 5.37 24.36 -15.04
C SER A 90 6.79 23.90 -15.46
N PRO A 91 7.88 24.40 -14.85
CA PRO A 91 9.23 23.95 -15.19
C PRO A 91 9.57 22.53 -14.73
N LEU A 92 8.85 21.98 -13.74
CA LEU A 92 9.13 20.65 -13.18
C LEU A 92 8.41 19.51 -13.91
N ILE A 93 7.34 19.78 -14.65
CA ILE A 93 6.55 18.74 -15.35
C ILE A 93 7.45 17.90 -16.23
N LYS A 94 8.25 18.55 -17.10
CA LYS A 94 9.06 17.82 -18.09
C LYS A 94 10.08 16.87 -17.44
N PRO A 95 10.96 17.33 -16.51
CA PRO A 95 11.91 16.43 -15.87
C PRO A 95 11.23 15.35 -15.01
N LEU A 96 10.13 15.67 -14.32
CA LEU A 96 9.41 14.68 -13.50
C LEU A 96 8.73 13.61 -14.36
N CYS A 97 8.11 14.01 -15.46
CA CYS A 97 7.46 13.09 -16.40
C CYS A 97 8.48 12.10 -16.97
N LEU A 98 9.63 12.60 -17.43
CA LEU A 98 10.73 11.77 -17.92
C LEU A 98 11.24 10.81 -16.83
N LEU A 99 11.46 11.29 -15.61
CA LEU A 99 11.95 10.49 -14.49
C LEU A 99 10.97 9.34 -14.15
N PHE A 100 9.68 9.64 -14.04
CA PHE A 100 8.69 8.63 -13.70
C PHE A 100 8.49 7.62 -14.83
N ASN A 101 8.42 8.07 -16.08
CA ASN A 101 8.32 7.16 -17.23
C ASN A 101 9.55 6.27 -17.37
N GLN A 102 10.75 6.80 -17.11
CA GLN A 102 11.96 5.99 -17.08
C GLN A 102 11.94 4.96 -15.93
N SER A 103 11.42 5.35 -14.77
CA SER A 103 11.27 4.43 -13.63
C SER A 103 10.29 3.29 -13.96
N LEU A 104 9.17 3.59 -14.61
CA LEU A 104 8.20 2.59 -15.07
C LEU A 104 8.78 1.66 -16.13
N LYS A 105 9.53 2.20 -17.11
CA LYS A 105 10.14 1.42 -18.19
C LYS A 105 11.27 0.51 -17.70
N THR A 106 12.06 0.96 -16.72
CA THR A 106 13.21 0.20 -16.22
C THR A 106 12.88 -0.68 -15.00
N GLY A 107 11.76 -0.41 -14.32
CA GLY A 107 11.45 -1.01 -13.03
C GLY A 107 12.35 -0.53 -11.89
N ILE A 108 13.16 0.51 -12.10
CA ILE A 108 14.11 1.04 -11.13
C ILE A 108 13.59 2.37 -10.59
N VAL A 109 13.52 2.49 -9.27
CA VAL A 109 13.17 3.75 -8.58
C VAL A 109 14.36 4.24 -7.75
N PRO A 110 14.49 5.56 -7.53
CA PRO A 110 15.46 6.10 -6.58
C PRO A 110 15.34 5.43 -5.21
N GLU A 111 16.48 5.08 -4.60
CA GLU A 111 16.49 4.41 -3.30
C GLU A 111 15.72 5.18 -2.23
N ILE A 112 15.81 6.52 -2.24
CA ILE A 112 15.11 7.39 -1.31
C ILE A 112 13.58 7.25 -1.36
N TRP A 113 13.01 6.79 -2.48
CA TRP A 113 11.56 6.51 -2.57
C TRP A 113 11.19 5.16 -1.96
N ARG A 114 12.16 4.25 -1.78
CA ARG A 114 11.94 2.91 -1.22
C ARG A 114 12.05 2.89 0.29
N THR A 115 12.91 3.71 0.88
CA THR A 115 13.21 3.75 2.32
C THR A 115 12.36 4.77 3.10
N GLY A 116 11.13 5.03 2.66
CA GLY A 116 10.20 5.98 3.26
C GLY A 116 9.62 5.54 4.59
#